data_AF-A0A1I4U8C2-F1
#
_entry.id   AF-A0A1I4U8C2-F1
#
_cell.length_a   1.000
_cell.length_b   1.000
_cell.length_c   1.000
_cell.angle_alpha   90.00
_cell.angle_beta   90.00
_cell.angle_gamma   90.00
#
_symmetry.space_group_name_H-M   'P 1'
#
loop_
_entity.id
_entity.type
_entity.pdbx_description
1 polymer ?
#
loop_
_entity_poly.entity_id
_entity_poly.type
_entity_poly.pdbx_seq_one_letter_code
_entity_poly.pdbx_strand_id
1 'polypeptide(L)'
;MSQTILLFTEKITNRIHYIFDFILCYFSGIDYKTTTDFNEFNQSDLPKINFSNQFLDEEINLEVDDILIENEIRSSINYNSLHEVGKCFYWLSRYEEYNSPKENFDKHNRFLGSDLDYSQPIVDIICYEIQAKIKAKYPELNFKQRVFKQINTHDVDYAWKYLHHSQKIKFGSIGKKLIKGNLAEFKQQFNVLNRKQKDPYDTFDYLKNLAQKHQIETIFFWLLGDYSTFDKNHNWENKEQQKLIKEISTWAKIGIHPSYQSNNDNTLLTTEINRLQIITNSDVKLSRQHFIKLQLPITYQQLLINQISEDYTMGFAHKIGFRAGTSTPYKWFDLTTNQQTLLTIYPFVAMDVTLKNYLKLTPKEAIQELKSLKQTIKNVNGTFITLFHQSNLNEEWLEWRKVYESIFND
;
A
#
# COMPACT_ATOMS: atom_id res chain seq x y z
N MET A 1 5.41 28.40 -25.10
CA MET A 1 4.07 27.92 -24.69
C MET A 1 4.06 27.75 -23.17
N SER A 2 2.97 28.10 -22.50
CA SER A 2 2.82 27.90 -21.05
C SER A 2 2.84 26.40 -20.71
N GLN A 3 3.45 26.01 -19.57
CA GLN A 3 3.34 24.65 -19.01
C GLN A 3 2.12 24.50 -18.08
N THR A 4 1.15 25.41 -18.22
CA THR A 4 -0.10 25.42 -17.45
C THR A 4 -1.28 25.20 -18.38
N ILE A 5 -2.13 24.24 -18.06
CA ILE A 5 -3.39 23.97 -18.76
C ILE A 5 -4.54 24.76 -18.14
N LEU A 6 -5.42 25.33 -18.96
CA LEU A 6 -6.72 25.85 -18.51
C LEU A 6 -7.79 24.76 -18.66
N LEU A 7 -8.37 24.35 -17.55
CA LEU A 7 -9.45 23.37 -17.45
C LEU A 7 -10.78 24.11 -17.29
N PHE A 8 -11.66 24.01 -18.28
CA PHE A 8 -13.04 24.48 -18.14
C PHE A 8 -13.91 23.40 -17.50
N THR A 9 -14.74 23.78 -16.53
CA THR A 9 -15.76 22.93 -15.91
C THR A 9 -16.99 23.75 -15.54
N GLU A 10 -18.17 23.16 -15.60
CA GLU A 10 -19.42 23.83 -15.21
C GLU A 10 -19.50 24.06 -13.70
N LYS A 11 -18.79 23.25 -12.91
CA LYS A 11 -18.73 23.36 -11.46
C LYS A 11 -17.35 22.98 -10.94
N ILE A 12 -16.86 23.76 -9.98
CA ILE A 12 -15.63 23.45 -9.26
C ILE A 12 -15.98 22.70 -7.98
N THR A 13 -15.42 21.50 -7.80
CA THR A 13 -15.62 20.68 -6.60
C THR A 13 -14.29 20.15 -6.07
N ASN A 14 -14.25 19.74 -4.80
CA ASN A 14 -13.08 19.09 -4.21
C ASN A 14 -12.70 17.79 -4.94
N ARG A 15 -13.69 17.05 -5.47
CA ARG A 15 -13.46 15.80 -6.20
C ARG A 15 -12.77 16.05 -7.55
N ILE A 16 -13.19 17.10 -8.26
CA ILE A 16 -12.57 17.55 -9.52
C ILE A 16 -11.14 18.03 -9.26
N HIS A 17 -10.95 18.90 -8.25
CA HIS A 17 -9.60 19.35 -7.89
C HIS A 17 -8.69 18.19 -7.53
N TYR A 18 -9.15 17.27 -6.67
CA TYR A 18 -8.38 16.10 -6.27
C TYR A 18 -7.92 15.25 -7.47
N ILE A 19 -8.84 14.95 -8.39
CA ILE A 19 -8.51 14.03 -9.48
C ILE A 19 -7.62 14.69 -10.55
N PHE A 20 -7.82 15.98 -10.85
CA PHE A 20 -6.94 16.71 -11.77
C PHE A 20 -5.59 17.07 -11.12
N ASP A 21 -5.53 17.32 -9.81
CA ASP A 21 -4.26 17.41 -9.08
C ASP A 21 -3.46 16.10 -9.22
N PHE A 22 -4.14 14.94 -9.12
CA PHE A 22 -3.47 13.67 -9.34
C PHE A 22 -3.03 13.50 -10.80
N ILE A 23 -3.94 13.66 -11.77
CA ILE A 23 -3.67 13.38 -13.19
C ILE A 23 -2.65 14.37 -13.78
N LEU A 24 -2.86 15.68 -13.61
CA LEU A 24 -2.05 16.71 -14.26
C LEU A 24 -0.80 17.04 -13.43
N CYS A 25 -0.96 17.40 -12.16
CA CYS A 25 0.17 17.85 -11.35
C CYS A 25 1.06 16.68 -10.89
N TYR A 26 0.50 15.73 -10.14
CA TYR A 26 1.29 14.68 -9.50
C TYR A 26 1.84 13.66 -10.50
N PHE A 27 0.96 13.13 -11.37
CA PHE A 27 1.30 12.11 -12.33
C PHE A 27 2.04 12.68 -13.55
N SER A 28 1.55 13.79 -14.11
CA SER A 28 2.06 14.34 -15.37
C SER A 28 3.06 15.50 -15.22
N GLY A 29 3.15 16.13 -14.04
CA GLY A 29 4.04 17.27 -13.80
C GLY A 29 3.65 18.54 -14.56
N ILE A 30 2.36 18.71 -14.84
CA ILE A 30 1.79 19.86 -15.55
C ILE A 30 0.88 20.61 -14.58
N ASP A 31 1.11 21.92 -14.46
CA ASP A 31 0.24 22.78 -13.68
C ASP A 31 -1.10 22.99 -14.41
N TYR A 32 -2.16 23.31 -13.67
CA TYR A 32 -3.42 23.69 -14.28
C TYR A 32 -4.13 24.80 -13.50
N LYS A 33 -5.06 25.45 -14.19
CA LYS A 33 -6.04 26.38 -13.61
C LYS A 33 -7.42 25.91 -13.98
N THR A 34 -8.40 26.14 -13.10
CA THR A 34 -9.81 25.90 -13.39
C THR A 34 -10.50 27.20 -13.73
N THR A 35 -11.45 27.16 -14.66
CA THR A 35 -12.39 28.25 -14.89
C THR A 35 -13.80 27.70 -15.12
N THR A 36 -14.80 28.44 -14.64
CA THR A 36 -16.22 28.24 -14.97
C THR A 36 -16.72 29.28 -15.96
N ASP A 37 -15.89 30.26 -16.34
CA ASP A 37 -16.22 31.30 -17.31
C ASP A 37 -15.85 30.82 -18.71
N PHE A 38 -16.88 30.55 -19.52
CA PHE A 38 -16.70 30.12 -20.89
C PHE A 38 -16.02 31.18 -21.77
N ASN A 39 -16.24 32.47 -21.50
CA ASN A 39 -15.59 33.55 -22.25
C ASN A 39 -14.09 33.60 -21.92
N GLU A 40 -13.73 33.45 -20.65
CA GLU A 40 -12.33 33.31 -20.23
C GLU A 40 -11.67 32.12 -20.93
N PHE A 41 -12.33 30.95 -20.92
CA PHE A 41 -11.84 29.76 -21.59
C PHE A 41 -11.66 29.97 -23.09
N ASN A 42 -12.65 30.55 -23.78
CA ASN A 42 -12.58 30.74 -25.22
C ASN A 42 -11.49 31.74 -25.64
N GLN A 43 -11.29 32.81 -24.87
CA GLN A 43 -10.31 33.86 -25.15
C GLN A 43 -8.88 33.52 -24.67
N SER A 44 -8.68 32.40 -23.97
CA SER A 44 -7.38 32.03 -23.44
C SER A 44 -6.44 31.44 -24.49
N ASP A 45 -5.20 31.91 -24.50
CA ASP A 45 -4.09 31.35 -25.29
C ASP A 45 -3.40 30.15 -24.60
N LEU A 46 -3.85 29.76 -23.40
CA LEU A 46 -3.31 28.58 -22.72
C LEU A 46 -3.72 27.29 -23.44
N PRO A 47 -2.97 26.20 -23.30
CA PRO A 47 -3.48 24.86 -23.60
C PRO A 47 -4.79 24.60 -22.84
N LYS A 48 -5.79 24.05 -23.52
CA LYS A 48 -7.17 23.95 -23.03
C LYS A 48 -7.65 22.51 -22.96
N ILE A 49 -8.37 22.21 -21.87
CA ILE A 49 -9.17 21.00 -21.72
C ILE A 49 -10.58 21.42 -21.35
N ASN A 50 -11.55 20.92 -22.09
CA ASN A 50 -12.96 21.01 -21.75
C ASN A 50 -13.37 19.81 -20.91
N PHE A 51 -13.81 20.05 -19.68
CA PHE A 51 -14.36 19.06 -18.77
C PHE A 51 -15.79 19.46 -18.38
N SER A 52 -16.70 19.36 -19.34
CA SER A 52 -18.11 19.72 -19.19
C SER A 52 -19.02 18.75 -19.96
N ASN A 53 -20.34 18.91 -19.82
CA ASN A 53 -21.33 18.12 -20.57
C ASN A 53 -21.50 18.61 -22.03
N GLN A 54 -20.88 19.73 -22.39
CA GLN A 54 -20.93 20.27 -23.74
C GLN A 54 -19.70 19.80 -24.52
N PHE A 55 -19.89 19.37 -25.76
CA PHE A 55 -18.77 19.14 -26.67
C PHE A 55 -18.33 20.46 -27.29
N LEU A 56 -17.02 20.73 -27.27
CA LEU A 56 -16.43 21.90 -27.90
C LEU A 56 -15.52 21.45 -29.03
N ASP A 57 -15.85 21.90 -30.24
CA ASP A 57 -15.06 21.62 -31.43
C ASP A 57 -13.63 22.09 -31.24
N GLU A 58 -12.70 21.36 -31.85
CA GLU A 58 -11.26 21.57 -31.78
C GLU A 58 -10.63 21.37 -30.39
N GLU A 59 -11.38 21.27 -29.28
CA GLU A 59 -10.85 21.07 -27.93
C GLU A 59 -10.64 19.62 -27.51
N ILE A 60 -9.79 19.40 -26.49
CA ILE A 60 -9.74 18.12 -25.79
C ILE A 60 -10.97 18.05 -24.89
N ASN A 61 -11.89 17.15 -25.22
CA ASN A 61 -13.13 16.95 -24.47
C ASN A 61 -12.97 15.73 -23.55
N LEU A 62 -13.17 15.94 -22.25
CA LEU A 62 -13.23 14.91 -21.23
C LEU A 62 -14.63 14.93 -20.60
N GLU A 63 -15.27 13.78 -20.54
CA GLU A 63 -16.65 13.66 -20.05
C GLU A 63 -16.71 13.70 -18.52
N VAL A 64 -17.75 14.36 -18.00
CA VAL A 64 -17.95 14.54 -16.56
C VAL A 64 -18.92 13.50 -16.03
N ASP A 65 -18.49 12.74 -15.04
CA ASP A 65 -19.37 11.84 -14.29
C ASP A 65 -19.96 12.53 -13.06
N ASP A 66 -21.24 12.26 -12.76
CA ASP A 66 -21.95 12.81 -11.58
C ASP A 66 -21.16 12.66 -10.28
N ILE A 67 -20.42 11.55 -10.14
CA ILE A 67 -19.64 11.23 -8.94
C ILE A 67 -18.56 12.28 -8.64
N LEU A 68 -18.20 13.14 -9.61
CA LEU A 68 -17.24 14.23 -9.45
C LEU A 68 -17.93 15.56 -9.10
N ILE A 69 -19.22 15.71 -9.37
CA ILE A 69 -20.00 16.93 -9.16
C ILE A 69 -20.72 16.92 -7.80
N GLU A 70 -21.09 15.73 -7.35
CA GLU A 70 -21.87 15.50 -6.14
C GLU A 70 -21.04 15.51 -4.85
N ASN A 71 -21.72 15.76 -3.74
CA ASN A 71 -21.14 15.69 -2.39
C ASN A 71 -21.49 14.38 -1.68
N GLU A 72 -22.60 13.74 -2.03
CA GLU A 72 -23.02 12.49 -1.38
C GLU A 72 -22.26 11.27 -1.92
N ILE A 73 -22.28 10.19 -1.14
CA ILE A 73 -21.77 8.88 -1.56
C ILE A 73 -22.96 8.07 -2.06
N ARG A 74 -23.08 7.90 -3.38
CA ARG A 74 -24.11 7.07 -4.01
C ARG A 74 -23.97 5.62 -3.57
N SER A 75 -25.09 5.00 -3.21
CA SER A 75 -25.14 3.59 -2.79
C SER A 75 -24.88 2.61 -3.94
N SER A 76 -25.16 3.01 -5.18
CA SER A 76 -24.94 2.20 -6.37
C SER A 76 -24.35 3.05 -7.48
N ILE A 77 -23.24 2.58 -8.06
CA ILE A 77 -22.60 3.15 -9.24
C ILE A 77 -22.32 2.00 -10.19
N ASN A 78 -22.78 2.14 -11.44
CA ASN A 78 -22.33 1.28 -12.51
C ASN A 78 -20.94 1.74 -12.97
N TYR A 79 -19.88 1.07 -12.50
CA TYR A 79 -18.51 1.40 -12.87
C TYR A 79 -18.29 1.43 -14.40
N ASN A 80 -18.96 0.53 -15.13
CA ASN A 80 -18.77 0.42 -16.58
C ASN A 80 -19.32 1.63 -17.36
N SER A 81 -20.25 2.40 -16.77
CA SER A 81 -20.75 3.64 -17.37
C SER A 81 -19.92 4.87 -16.99
N LEU A 82 -18.89 4.73 -16.15
CA LEU A 82 -18.01 5.85 -15.82
C LEU A 82 -17.03 6.13 -16.96
N HIS A 83 -16.75 7.40 -17.16
CA HIS A 83 -15.74 7.87 -18.10
C HIS A 83 -14.35 7.86 -17.46
N GLU A 84 -13.34 8.26 -18.24
CA GLU A 84 -11.92 8.15 -17.87
C GLU A 84 -11.60 8.78 -16.51
N VAL A 85 -12.01 10.03 -16.31
CA VAL A 85 -11.72 10.78 -15.06
C VAL A 85 -12.52 10.22 -13.88
N GLY A 86 -13.79 9.86 -14.08
CA GLY A 86 -14.60 9.22 -13.04
C GLY A 86 -14.06 7.86 -12.61
N LYS A 87 -13.56 7.05 -13.55
CA LYS A 87 -12.88 5.78 -13.23
C LYS A 87 -11.66 6.02 -12.36
N CYS A 88 -10.80 6.98 -12.70
CA CYS A 88 -9.65 7.33 -11.87
C CYS A 88 -10.07 7.73 -10.45
N PHE A 89 -11.09 8.57 -10.32
CA PHE A 89 -11.61 8.98 -9.01
C PHE A 89 -12.19 7.79 -8.22
N TYR A 90 -12.99 6.95 -8.87
CA TYR A 90 -13.59 5.76 -8.26
C TYR A 90 -12.53 4.83 -7.66
N TRP A 91 -11.47 4.57 -8.43
CA TRP A 91 -10.34 3.73 -8.02
C TRP A 91 -9.55 4.35 -6.88
N LEU A 92 -9.11 5.61 -7.00
CA LEU A 92 -8.25 6.24 -6.01
C LEU A 92 -8.97 6.55 -4.69
N SER A 93 -10.23 6.97 -4.74
CA SER A 93 -11.04 7.19 -3.54
C SER A 93 -11.50 5.88 -2.87
N ARG A 94 -11.30 4.73 -3.53
CA ARG A 94 -11.86 3.42 -3.13
C ARG A 94 -13.38 3.49 -2.96
N TYR A 95 -14.05 4.18 -3.87
CA TYR A 95 -15.48 4.48 -3.77
C TYR A 95 -16.32 3.23 -3.47
N GLU A 96 -16.00 2.11 -4.11
CA GLU A 96 -16.68 0.82 -3.92
C GLU A 96 -16.73 0.35 -2.46
N GLU A 97 -15.73 0.67 -1.64
CA GLU A 97 -15.62 0.14 -0.28
C GLU A 97 -16.54 0.84 0.72
N TYR A 98 -16.95 2.08 0.45
CA TYR A 98 -17.75 2.89 1.38
C TYR A 98 -19.19 2.36 1.53
N ASN A 99 -19.76 1.82 0.46
CA ASN A 99 -21.11 1.28 0.42
C ASN A 99 -21.14 -0.22 0.08
N SER A 100 -20.00 -0.91 0.20
CA SER A 100 -19.93 -2.34 -0.09
C SER A 100 -20.77 -3.15 0.90
N PRO A 101 -21.56 -4.12 0.42
CA PRO A 101 -22.35 -4.98 1.28
C PRO A 101 -21.43 -5.96 2.04
N LYS A 102 -21.93 -6.55 3.14
CA LYS A 102 -21.10 -7.31 4.09
C LYS A 102 -20.45 -8.56 3.48
N GLU A 103 -21.07 -9.14 2.45
CA GLU A 103 -20.55 -10.28 1.69
C GLU A 103 -19.25 -9.98 0.96
N ASN A 104 -18.94 -8.71 0.67
CA ASN A 104 -17.67 -8.29 0.09
C ASN A 104 -16.53 -8.20 1.11
N PHE A 105 -16.75 -8.67 2.34
CA PHE A 105 -15.75 -8.67 3.40
C PHE A 105 -15.55 -10.08 3.95
N ASP A 106 -14.31 -10.42 4.26
CA ASP A 106 -14.01 -11.69 4.91
C ASP A 106 -14.28 -11.67 6.43
N LYS A 107 -14.02 -12.79 7.10
CA LYS A 107 -14.17 -12.93 8.57
C LYS A 107 -13.32 -11.96 9.40
N HIS A 108 -12.36 -11.27 8.80
CA HIS A 108 -11.51 -10.26 9.42
C HIS A 108 -11.95 -8.83 9.07
N ASN A 109 -13.09 -8.67 8.40
CA ASN A 109 -13.60 -7.41 7.83
C ASN A 109 -12.66 -6.81 6.79
N ARG A 110 -11.99 -7.64 5.98
CA ARG A 110 -11.13 -7.18 4.89
C ARG A 110 -11.87 -7.26 3.58
N PHE A 111 -11.80 -6.18 2.80
CA PHE A 111 -12.46 -6.10 1.49
C PHE A 111 -11.92 -7.18 0.53
N LEU A 112 -12.84 -7.91 -0.08
CA LEU A 112 -12.56 -9.03 -1.00
C LEU A 112 -12.44 -8.57 -2.46
N GLY A 113 -12.77 -7.32 -2.77
CA GLY A 113 -12.93 -6.85 -4.15
C GLY A 113 -14.36 -7.05 -4.64
N SER A 114 -14.70 -6.34 -5.69
CA SER A 114 -15.93 -6.53 -6.48
C SER A 114 -15.62 -7.31 -7.76
N ASP A 115 -16.52 -7.25 -8.75
CA ASP A 115 -16.37 -7.87 -10.07
C ASP A 115 -15.39 -7.11 -10.99
N LEU A 116 -14.72 -6.09 -10.49
CA LEU A 116 -13.71 -5.34 -11.24
C LEU A 116 -12.43 -6.18 -11.47
N ASP A 117 -11.76 -5.88 -12.59
CA ASP A 117 -10.45 -6.44 -12.87
C ASP A 117 -9.36 -5.64 -12.14
N TYR A 118 -8.70 -6.30 -11.19
CA TYR A 118 -7.59 -5.75 -10.41
C TYR A 118 -6.22 -6.15 -10.99
N SER A 119 -6.16 -6.75 -12.18
CA SER A 119 -4.90 -7.24 -12.78
C SER A 119 -4.03 -6.13 -13.40
N GLN A 120 -4.60 -4.96 -13.65
CA GLN A 120 -3.92 -3.83 -14.31
C GLN A 120 -3.96 -2.55 -13.48
N PRO A 121 -2.92 -1.68 -13.59
CA PRO A 121 -2.92 -0.35 -13.00
C PRO A 121 -3.76 0.61 -13.87
N ILE A 122 -5.07 0.38 -13.91
CA ILE A 122 -6.04 1.10 -14.78
C ILE A 122 -5.90 2.62 -14.66
N VAL A 123 -5.70 3.15 -13.46
CA VAL A 123 -5.53 4.60 -13.25
C VAL A 123 -4.27 5.11 -13.95
N ASP A 124 -3.14 4.41 -13.82
CA ASP A 124 -1.88 4.80 -14.48
C ASP A 124 -2.04 4.76 -16.01
N ILE A 125 -2.73 3.74 -16.53
CA ILE A 125 -3.02 3.59 -17.97
C ILE A 125 -3.85 4.78 -18.48
N ILE A 126 -4.95 5.11 -17.80
CA ILE A 126 -5.80 6.25 -18.18
C ILE A 126 -5.02 7.57 -18.11
N CYS A 127 -4.15 7.76 -17.12
CA CYS A 127 -3.30 8.95 -17.07
C CYS A 127 -2.39 9.08 -18.30
N TYR A 128 -1.80 7.98 -18.78
CA TYR A 128 -1.01 7.98 -20.01
C TYR A 128 -1.86 8.23 -21.26
N GLU A 129 -3.07 7.70 -21.33
CA GLU A 129 -4.01 7.98 -22.42
C GLU A 129 -4.39 9.47 -22.49
N ILE A 130 -4.66 10.09 -21.33
CA ILE A 130 -4.91 11.53 -21.23
C ILE A 130 -3.67 12.33 -21.64
N GLN A 131 -2.46 11.94 -21.20
CA GLN A 131 -1.21 12.57 -21.66
C GLN A 131 -1.05 12.48 -23.19
N ALA A 132 -1.39 11.34 -23.79
CA ALA A 132 -1.30 11.16 -25.23
C ALA A 132 -2.26 12.10 -25.98
N LYS A 133 -3.51 12.25 -25.51
CA LYS A 133 -4.48 13.22 -26.05
C LYS A 133 -3.95 14.65 -25.94
N ILE A 134 -3.40 15.02 -24.79
CA ILE A 134 -2.81 16.34 -24.57
C ILE A 134 -1.60 16.57 -25.49
N LYS A 135 -0.69 15.61 -25.61
CA LYS A 135 0.51 15.73 -26.47
C LYS A 135 0.15 15.86 -27.95
N ALA A 136 -0.88 15.15 -28.39
CA ALA A 136 -1.33 15.19 -29.77
C ALA A 136 -1.80 16.60 -30.18
N LYS A 137 -2.52 17.30 -29.29
CA LYS A 137 -2.97 18.67 -29.53
C LYS A 137 -1.92 19.73 -29.20
N TYR A 138 -1.12 19.50 -28.15
CA TYR A 138 -0.12 20.44 -27.65
C TYR A 138 1.28 19.80 -27.60
N PRO A 139 1.96 19.63 -28.75
CA PRO A 139 3.25 18.94 -28.83
C PRO A 139 4.37 19.57 -27.99
N GLU A 140 4.26 20.86 -27.67
CA GLU A 140 5.27 21.62 -26.89
C GLU A 140 5.13 21.45 -25.37
N LEU A 141 4.05 20.82 -24.87
CA LEU A 141 3.91 20.51 -23.45
C LEU A 141 4.87 19.38 -23.04
N ASN A 142 5.58 19.57 -21.94
CA ASN A 142 6.59 18.63 -21.47
C ASN A 142 6.12 17.93 -20.20
N PHE A 143 5.79 16.65 -20.31
CA PHE A 143 5.45 15.86 -19.13
C PHE A 143 6.68 15.51 -18.32
N LYS A 144 6.48 15.42 -17.01
CA LYS A 144 7.47 14.87 -16.09
C LYS A 144 7.86 13.47 -16.51
N GLN A 145 9.17 13.23 -16.62
CA GLN A 145 9.69 11.89 -16.79
C GLN A 145 9.51 11.09 -15.50
N ARG A 146 8.75 10.00 -15.62
CA ARG A 146 8.54 9.04 -14.54
C ARG A 146 9.59 7.93 -14.66
N VAL A 147 10.01 7.41 -13.52
CA VAL A 147 10.95 6.29 -13.46
C VAL A 147 10.34 5.20 -12.59
N PHE A 148 10.50 3.94 -13.03
CA PHE A 148 10.19 2.79 -12.22
C PHE A 148 10.89 2.88 -10.86
N LYS A 149 10.15 2.60 -9.79
CA LYS A 149 10.68 2.49 -8.43
C LYS A 149 10.34 1.14 -7.83
N GLN A 150 11.18 0.66 -6.93
CA GLN A 150 10.91 -0.52 -6.15
C GLN A 150 11.08 -0.21 -4.66
N ILE A 151 10.13 -0.64 -3.84
CA ILE A 151 10.19 -0.55 -2.38
C ILE A 151 9.94 -1.93 -1.82
N ASN A 152 10.92 -2.47 -1.10
CA ASN A 152 10.78 -3.75 -0.43
C ASN A 152 10.25 -3.52 0.98
N THR A 153 9.19 -4.22 1.34
CA THR A 153 8.56 -4.04 2.64
C THR A 153 8.45 -5.34 3.39
N HIS A 154 8.65 -5.27 4.69
CA HIS A 154 8.70 -6.42 5.58
C HIS A 154 7.83 -6.25 6.80
N ASP A 155 7.01 -7.25 7.09
CA ASP A 155 6.23 -7.28 8.32
C ASP A 155 6.99 -8.11 9.36
N VAL A 156 7.14 -7.54 10.55
CA VAL A 156 7.84 -8.13 11.70
C VAL A 156 6.83 -8.39 12.81
N ASP A 157 6.11 -9.51 12.69
CA ASP A 157 5.18 -9.96 13.73
C ASP A 157 5.94 -10.37 15.00
N TYR A 158 7.08 -11.05 14.83
CA TYR A 158 8.02 -11.38 15.90
C TYR A 158 9.39 -11.66 15.30
N ALA A 159 10.43 -11.13 15.95
CA ALA A 159 11.80 -11.18 15.43
C ALA A 159 12.47 -12.56 15.61
N TRP A 160 11.98 -13.36 16.57
CA TRP A 160 12.57 -14.65 16.94
C TRP A 160 11.52 -15.72 17.18
N LYS A 161 11.78 -16.93 16.71
CA LYS A 161 10.92 -18.09 16.95
C LYS A 161 11.04 -18.61 18.39
N TYR A 162 12.26 -18.58 18.95
CA TYR A 162 12.57 -19.17 20.26
C TYR A 162 13.28 -18.22 21.21
N LEU A 163 14.17 -17.37 20.71
CA LEU A 163 14.90 -16.44 21.56
C LEU A 163 14.01 -15.30 22.06
N HIS A 164 14.43 -14.72 23.19
CA HIS A 164 13.87 -13.49 23.78
C HIS A 164 12.39 -13.53 24.19
N HIS A 165 11.70 -14.66 24.03
CA HIS A 165 10.37 -14.90 24.59
C HIS A 165 10.40 -14.95 26.13
N SER A 166 9.26 -14.64 26.76
CA SER A 166 9.12 -14.78 28.22
C SER A 166 9.33 -16.23 28.66
N GLN A 167 9.80 -16.45 29.90
CA GLN A 167 10.09 -17.79 30.40
C GLN A 167 8.86 -18.72 30.31
N LYS A 168 7.67 -18.18 30.57
CA LYS A 168 6.40 -18.92 30.45
C LYS A 168 6.16 -19.43 29.03
N ILE A 169 6.34 -18.58 28.01
CA ILE A 169 6.17 -18.97 26.59
C ILE A 169 7.26 -19.96 26.19
N LYS A 170 8.50 -19.69 26.58
CA LYS A 170 9.67 -20.52 26.28
C LYS A 170 9.51 -21.95 26.79
N PHE A 171 9.23 -22.14 28.09
CA PHE A 171 9.05 -23.48 28.66
C PHE A 171 7.71 -24.13 28.28
N GLY A 172 6.65 -23.34 28.13
CA GLY A 172 5.36 -23.84 27.66
C GLY A 172 5.44 -24.42 26.24
N SER A 173 6.18 -23.77 25.33
CA SER A 173 6.39 -24.29 23.97
C SER A 173 7.20 -25.60 23.96
N ILE A 174 8.19 -25.74 24.84
CA ILE A 174 8.94 -26.99 25.02
C ILE A 174 8.03 -28.13 25.46
N GLY A 175 7.22 -27.91 26.52
CA GLY A 175 6.28 -28.91 27.02
C GLY A 175 5.27 -29.34 25.96
N LYS A 176 4.71 -28.39 25.21
CA LYS A 176 3.78 -28.66 24.11
C LYS A 176 4.39 -29.55 23.02
N LYS A 177 5.66 -29.35 22.67
CA LYS A 177 6.35 -30.15 21.64
C LYS A 177 6.62 -31.57 22.11
N LEU A 178 6.99 -31.76 23.37
CA LEU A 178 7.19 -33.08 23.97
C LEU A 178 5.86 -33.86 24.01
N ILE A 179 4.77 -33.21 24.44
CA ILE A 179 3.42 -33.82 24.44
C ILE A 179 2.99 -34.21 23.02
N LYS A 180 3.30 -33.38 22.02
CA LYS A 180 3.00 -33.66 20.60
C LYS A 180 3.99 -34.60 19.90
N GLY A 181 5.03 -35.08 20.59
CA GLY A 181 6.05 -35.95 20.01
C GLY A 181 6.93 -35.29 18.92
N ASN A 182 6.96 -33.96 18.82
CA ASN A 182 7.75 -33.26 17.80
C ASN A 182 9.22 -33.09 18.23
N LEU A 183 9.97 -34.19 18.19
CA LEU A 183 11.37 -34.26 18.63
C LEU A 183 12.31 -33.38 17.80
N ALA A 184 12.01 -33.19 16.51
CA ALA A 184 12.82 -32.35 15.62
C ALA A 184 12.76 -30.87 16.05
N GLU A 185 11.57 -30.31 16.23
CA GLU A 185 11.40 -28.93 16.70
C GLU A 185 11.86 -28.72 18.15
N PHE A 186 11.79 -29.76 18.98
CA PHE A 186 12.35 -29.72 20.34
C PHE A 186 13.88 -29.59 20.27
N LYS A 187 14.55 -30.44 19.47
CA LYS A 187 16.01 -30.41 19.29
C LYS A 187 16.47 -29.07 18.71
N GLN A 188 15.76 -28.54 17.72
CA GLN A 188 16.05 -27.22 17.14
C GLN A 188 15.94 -26.12 18.20
N GLN A 189 14.84 -26.07 18.94
CA GLN A 189 14.66 -25.09 20.01
C GLN A 189 15.77 -25.22 21.06
N PHE A 190 16.10 -26.43 21.52
CA PHE A 190 17.18 -26.66 22.47
C PHE A 190 18.53 -26.15 21.95
N ASN A 191 18.85 -26.42 20.67
CA ASN A 191 20.09 -25.93 20.05
C ASN A 191 20.13 -24.40 19.95
N VAL A 192 19.03 -23.77 19.53
CA VAL A 192 18.92 -22.30 19.44
C VAL A 192 19.07 -21.64 20.82
N LEU A 193 18.40 -22.17 21.83
CA LEU A 193 18.48 -21.64 23.19
C LEU A 193 19.88 -21.77 23.81
N ASN A 194 20.64 -22.80 23.40
CA ASN A 194 22.04 -23.00 23.79
C ASN A 194 23.04 -22.35 22.81
N ARG A 195 22.57 -21.51 21.88
CA ARG A 195 23.40 -20.81 20.88
C ARG A 195 24.23 -21.73 19.97
N LYS A 196 23.83 -23.00 19.84
CA LYS A 196 24.43 -23.96 18.89
C LYS A 196 23.87 -23.81 17.48
N GLN A 197 22.80 -23.05 17.32
CA GLN A 197 22.14 -22.78 16.05
C GLN A 197 21.54 -21.35 16.07
N LYS A 198 21.54 -20.64 14.93
CA LYS A 198 20.86 -19.35 14.78
C LYS A 198 19.35 -19.53 14.88
N ASP A 199 18.64 -18.59 15.49
CA ASP A 199 17.17 -18.61 15.51
C ASP A 199 16.66 -18.54 14.06
N PRO A 200 15.75 -19.43 13.63
CA PRO A 200 15.30 -19.50 12.24
C PRO A 200 14.56 -18.24 11.80
N TYR A 201 14.04 -17.42 12.71
CA TYR A 201 13.36 -16.18 12.35
C TYR A 201 14.31 -14.98 12.41
N ASP A 202 15.56 -15.15 12.83
CA ASP A 202 16.55 -14.07 12.79
C ASP A 202 17.19 -13.98 11.40
N THR A 203 16.49 -13.31 10.48
CA THR A 203 16.86 -13.21 9.05
C THR A 203 17.41 -11.84 8.65
N PHE A 204 17.53 -10.91 9.60
CA PHE A 204 17.81 -9.50 9.32
C PHE A 204 19.14 -9.27 8.59
N ASP A 205 20.20 -10.00 8.91
CA ASP A 205 21.49 -9.92 8.20
C ASP A 205 21.34 -10.28 6.72
N TYR A 206 20.56 -11.33 6.42
CA TYR A 206 20.31 -11.78 5.06
C TYR A 206 19.54 -10.71 4.27
N LEU A 207 18.50 -10.14 4.89
CA LEU A 207 17.72 -9.05 4.30
C LEU A 207 18.56 -7.80 4.06
N LYS A 208 19.40 -7.41 5.03
CA LYS A 208 20.33 -6.29 4.93
C LYS A 208 21.29 -6.46 3.76
N ASN A 209 21.91 -7.63 3.63
CA ASN A 209 22.87 -7.91 2.58
C ASN A 209 22.22 -7.79 1.19
N LEU A 210 20.99 -8.30 1.01
CA LEU A 210 20.25 -8.17 -0.24
C LEU A 210 19.86 -6.72 -0.54
N ALA A 211 19.31 -6.02 0.45
CA ALA A 211 18.94 -4.61 0.30
C ALA A 211 20.14 -3.73 -0.10
N GLN A 212 21.29 -3.91 0.55
CA GLN A 212 22.51 -3.16 0.26
C GLN A 212 23.11 -3.53 -1.10
N LYS A 213 23.14 -4.82 -1.44
CA LYS A 213 23.64 -5.31 -2.74
C LYS A 213 22.90 -4.70 -3.91
N HIS A 214 21.57 -4.60 -3.80
CA HIS A 214 20.71 -4.12 -4.88
C HIS A 214 20.30 -2.64 -4.74
N GLN A 215 20.72 -1.96 -3.67
CA GLN A 215 20.41 -0.56 -3.37
C GLN A 215 18.90 -0.26 -3.38
N ILE A 216 18.10 -1.18 -2.84
CA ILE A 216 16.64 -1.05 -2.82
C ILE A 216 16.18 -0.48 -1.47
N GLU A 217 15.31 0.52 -1.54
CA GLU A 217 14.64 1.05 -0.36
C GLU A 217 13.90 -0.06 0.39
N THR A 218 14.20 -0.18 1.68
CA THR A 218 13.66 -1.24 2.54
C THR A 218 12.94 -0.63 3.75
N ILE A 219 11.74 -1.13 4.02
CA ILE A 219 10.90 -0.69 5.15
C ILE A 219 10.50 -1.90 5.98
N PHE A 220 10.68 -1.83 7.29
CA PHE A 220 10.16 -2.82 8.24
C PHE A 220 9.00 -2.23 9.04
N PHE A 221 7.84 -2.91 9.04
CA PHE A 221 6.70 -2.60 9.89
C PHE A 221 6.72 -3.49 11.11
N TRP A 222 6.78 -2.89 12.30
CA TRP A 222 7.01 -3.62 13.54
C TRP A 222 5.75 -3.75 14.40
N LEU A 223 5.38 -4.98 14.77
CA LEU A 223 4.24 -5.23 15.64
C LEU A 223 4.61 -4.99 17.11
N LEU A 224 3.96 -4.01 17.73
CA LEU A 224 4.22 -3.60 19.12
C LEU A 224 2.94 -3.62 19.99
N GLY A 225 1.95 -4.41 19.58
CA GLY A 225 0.72 -4.64 20.32
C GLY A 225 0.93 -5.45 21.60
N ASP A 226 -0.14 -5.56 22.39
CA ASP A 226 -0.16 -6.48 23.52
C ASP A 226 -0.46 -7.91 23.06
N TYR A 227 0.10 -8.89 23.76
CA TYR A 227 -0.06 -10.29 23.37
C TYR A 227 -1.54 -10.72 23.41
N SER A 228 -2.08 -11.08 22.25
CA SER A 228 -3.50 -11.35 22.03
C SER A 228 -3.69 -12.67 21.26
N THR A 229 -4.91 -13.00 20.83
CA THR A 229 -5.17 -14.17 19.97
C THR A 229 -4.46 -14.07 18.63
N PHE A 230 -4.44 -12.89 18.01
CA PHE A 230 -3.86 -12.66 16.69
C PHE A 230 -2.46 -12.05 16.77
N ASP A 231 -2.13 -11.36 17.86
CA ASP A 231 -0.85 -10.68 18.04
C ASP A 231 0.04 -11.49 19.00
N LYS A 232 1.11 -12.11 18.45
CA LYS A 232 2.00 -13.00 19.20
C LYS A 232 3.41 -12.43 19.36
N ASN A 233 3.56 -11.12 19.15
CA ASN A 233 4.81 -10.39 19.21
C ASN A 233 5.46 -10.44 20.60
N HIS A 234 6.77 -10.12 20.64
CA HIS A 234 7.44 -9.87 21.90
C HIS A 234 6.91 -8.57 22.53
N ASN A 235 6.90 -8.52 23.85
CA ASN A 235 6.57 -7.31 24.59
C ASN A 235 7.51 -6.16 24.16
N TRP A 236 6.96 -4.97 23.95
CA TRP A 236 7.70 -3.80 23.48
C TRP A 236 8.85 -3.36 24.41
N GLU A 237 8.79 -3.70 25.70
CA GLU A 237 9.87 -3.47 26.70
C GLU A 237 11.04 -4.45 26.57
N ASN A 238 10.96 -5.43 25.66
CA ASN A 238 12.03 -6.38 25.42
C ASN A 238 13.29 -5.65 24.91
N LYS A 239 14.32 -5.58 25.76
CA LYS A 239 15.56 -4.86 25.48
C LYS A 239 16.27 -5.30 24.19
N GLU A 240 16.20 -6.59 23.86
CA GLU A 240 16.84 -7.14 22.66
C GLU A 240 16.06 -6.74 21.41
N GLN A 241 14.73 -6.74 21.46
CA GLN A 241 13.90 -6.19 20.39
C GLN A 241 14.15 -4.69 20.21
N GLN A 242 14.19 -3.90 21.28
CA GLN A 242 14.46 -2.46 21.18
C GLN A 242 15.83 -2.18 20.56
N LYS A 243 16.84 -2.96 20.96
CA LYS A 243 18.19 -2.87 20.37
C LYS A 243 18.15 -3.22 18.88
N LEU A 244 17.45 -4.28 18.50
CA LEU A 244 17.32 -4.69 17.11
C LEU A 244 16.60 -3.62 16.27
N ILE A 245 15.48 -3.07 16.74
CA ILE A 245 14.76 -1.98 16.05
C ILE A 245 15.71 -0.80 15.80
N LYS A 246 16.45 -0.36 16.82
CA LYS A 246 17.45 0.72 16.72
C LYS A 246 18.58 0.39 15.76
N GLU A 247 19.01 -0.86 15.69
CA GLU A 247 20.04 -1.30 14.75
C GLU A 247 19.52 -1.26 13.31
N ILE A 248 18.31 -1.78 13.07
CA ILE A 248 17.70 -1.79 11.74
C ILE A 248 17.41 -0.36 11.26
N SER A 249 17.00 0.55 12.15
CA SER A 249 16.74 1.96 11.80
C SER A 249 17.97 2.73 11.31
N THR A 250 19.18 2.17 11.44
CA THR A 250 20.40 2.78 10.89
C THR A 250 20.54 2.61 9.38
N TRP A 251 19.82 1.68 8.76
CA TRP A 251 19.97 1.37 7.34
C TRP A 251 18.65 1.11 6.60
N ALA A 252 17.54 0.91 7.30
CA ALA A 252 16.20 0.77 6.74
C ALA A 252 15.20 1.69 7.45
N LYS A 253 14.08 2.00 6.80
CA LYS A 253 12.98 2.74 7.44
C LYS A 253 12.21 1.80 8.37
N ILE A 254 11.72 2.35 9.48
CA ILE A 254 10.85 1.62 10.42
C ILE A 254 9.48 2.28 10.45
N GLY A 255 8.44 1.48 10.28
CA GLY A 255 7.05 1.86 10.46
C GLY A 255 6.38 1.07 11.59
N ILE A 256 5.23 1.55 12.05
CA ILE A 256 4.40 0.78 12.98
C ILE A 256 3.63 -0.29 12.21
N HIS A 257 3.48 -1.47 12.82
CA HIS A 257 2.53 -2.50 12.37
C HIS A 257 1.40 -2.60 13.41
N PRO A 258 0.36 -1.73 13.36
CA PRO A 258 -0.64 -1.69 14.42
C PRO A 258 -1.36 -3.02 14.53
N SER A 259 -1.62 -3.43 15.77
CA SER A 259 -2.14 -4.74 16.11
C SER A 259 -3.52 -5.02 15.55
N TYR A 260 -3.93 -6.29 15.58
CA TYR A 260 -5.27 -6.66 15.13
C TYR A 260 -6.36 -5.92 15.93
N GLN A 261 -6.14 -5.72 17.23
CA GLN A 261 -7.11 -5.09 18.13
C GLN A 261 -7.16 -3.57 17.95
N SER A 262 -6.05 -2.91 17.60
CA SER A 262 -6.00 -1.45 17.45
C SER A 262 -6.90 -0.91 16.34
N ASN A 263 -7.35 -1.77 15.42
CA ASN A 263 -8.28 -1.36 14.36
C ASN A 263 -9.69 -1.03 14.89
N ASN A 264 -10.04 -1.52 16.08
CA ASN A 264 -11.31 -1.22 16.75
C ASN A 264 -11.12 -0.39 18.04
N ASP A 265 -9.88 -0.15 18.46
CA ASP A 265 -9.53 0.55 19.70
C ASP A 265 -8.47 1.62 19.42
N ASN A 266 -8.92 2.87 19.36
CA ASN A 266 -8.08 4.01 19.02
C ASN A 266 -7.02 4.28 20.10
N THR A 267 -7.31 3.98 21.36
CA THR A 267 -6.34 4.17 22.46
C THR A 267 -5.17 3.21 22.31
N LEU A 268 -5.42 1.98 21.85
CA LEU A 268 -4.35 1.04 21.55
C LEU A 268 -3.50 1.50 20.36
N LEU A 269 -4.09 2.02 19.29
CA LEU A 269 -3.33 2.54 18.15
C LEU A 269 -2.35 3.64 18.59
N THR A 270 -2.83 4.64 19.35
CA THR A 270 -1.97 5.71 19.89
C THR A 270 -0.87 5.14 20.78
N THR A 271 -1.20 4.17 21.64
CA THR A 271 -0.24 3.53 22.53
C THR A 271 0.87 2.82 21.75
N GLU A 272 0.52 2.05 20.72
CA GLU A 272 1.46 1.29 19.91
C GLU A 272 2.39 2.18 19.09
N ILE A 273 1.87 3.29 18.54
CA ILE A 273 2.67 4.32 17.88
C ILE A 273 3.66 4.95 18.86
N ASN A 274 3.20 5.34 20.04
CA ASN A 274 4.04 5.93 21.08
C ASN A 274 5.15 4.97 21.53
N ARG A 275 4.87 3.66 21.63
CA ARG A 275 5.88 2.65 21.95
C ARG A 275 7.01 2.67 20.92
N LEU A 276 6.67 2.70 19.62
CA LEU A 276 7.71 2.77 18.58
C LEU A 276 8.50 4.08 18.66
N GLN A 277 7.83 5.22 18.87
CA GLN A 277 8.49 6.52 19.02
C GLN A 277 9.50 6.52 20.19
N ILE A 278 9.14 5.92 21.33
CA ILE A 278 10.04 5.78 22.48
C ILE A 278 11.25 4.91 22.12
N ILE A 279 11.05 3.83 21.36
CA ILE A 279 12.13 2.92 20.98
C ILE A 279 13.07 3.59 19.98
N THR A 280 12.57 4.27 18.96
CA THR A 280 13.41 4.89 17.91
C THR A 280 13.91 6.27 18.29
N ASN A 281 13.34 6.89 19.33
CA ASN A 281 13.54 8.30 19.68
C ASN A 281 13.28 9.23 18.47
N SER A 282 12.25 8.91 17.69
CA SER A 282 11.86 9.63 16.48
C SER A 282 10.36 9.61 16.30
N ASP A 283 9.83 10.56 15.54
CA ASP A 283 8.46 10.46 15.06
C ASP A 283 8.26 9.20 14.21
N VAL A 284 7.07 8.62 14.33
CA VAL A 284 6.63 7.49 13.50
C VAL A 284 5.64 8.04 12.50
N LYS A 285 5.93 7.86 11.21
CA LYS A 285 5.12 8.41 10.10
C LYS A 285 4.57 7.36 9.16
N LEU A 286 5.03 6.12 9.27
CA LEU A 286 4.74 5.02 8.37
C LEU A 286 3.92 3.96 9.11
N SER A 287 2.87 3.46 8.47
CA SER A 287 2.00 2.43 9.03
C SER A 287 1.69 1.32 8.02
N ARG A 288 1.48 0.11 8.53
CA ARG A 288 0.82 -0.98 7.83
C ARG A 288 -0.02 -1.76 8.83
N GLN A 289 -1.30 -1.96 8.59
CA GLN A 289 -2.15 -2.68 9.53
C GLN A 289 -1.82 -4.17 9.57
N HIS A 290 -1.75 -4.76 10.77
CA HIS A 290 -1.66 -6.21 10.91
C HIS A 290 -2.87 -6.89 10.27
N PHE A 291 -2.64 -8.06 9.66
CA PHE A 291 -3.61 -8.78 8.81
C PHE A 291 -4.07 -8.00 7.57
N ILE A 292 -3.43 -6.87 7.23
CA ILE A 292 -3.90 -5.86 6.28
C ILE A 292 -5.36 -5.44 6.52
N LYS A 293 -5.76 -5.37 7.80
CA LYS A 293 -7.11 -5.00 8.21
C LYS A 293 -7.34 -3.50 7.97
N LEU A 294 -8.00 -3.18 6.86
CA LEU A 294 -8.30 -1.81 6.46
C LEU A 294 -9.81 -1.62 6.37
N GLN A 295 -10.35 -0.69 7.17
CA GLN A 295 -11.75 -0.30 7.16
C GLN A 295 -11.85 1.20 6.87
N LEU A 296 -12.32 1.56 5.67
CA LEU A 296 -12.55 2.95 5.29
C LEU A 296 -13.87 3.47 5.87
N PRO A 297 -13.94 4.76 6.28
CA PRO A 297 -12.83 5.71 6.38
C PRO A 297 -12.03 5.56 7.69
N ILE A 298 -12.55 4.80 8.66
CA ILE A 298 -12.15 4.84 10.07
C ILE A 298 -10.65 4.62 10.26
N THR A 299 -10.08 3.56 9.68
CA THR A 299 -8.65 3.25 9.84
C THR A 299 -7.77 4.43 9.42
N TYR A 300 -8.03 5.04 8.26
CA TYR A 300 -7.22 6.15 7.74
C TYR A 300 -7.41 7.45 8.50
N GLN A 301 -8.64 7.74 8.98
CA GLN A 301 -8.86 8.87 9.88
C GLN A 301 -8.06 8.71 11.19
N GLN A 302 -8.03 7.50 11.76
CA GLN A 302 -7.28 7.25 12.99
C GLN A 302 -5.76 7.35 12.79
N LEU A 303 -5.25 6.93 11.63
CA LEU A 303 -3.85 7.16 11.27
C LEU A 303 -3.51 8.66 11.20
N LEU A 304 -4.35 9.47 10.57
CA LEU A 304 -4.17 10.93 10.49
C LEU A 304 -4.20 11.60 11.87
N ILE A 305 -5.14 11.22 12.74
CA ILE A 305 -5.22 11.72 14.13
C ILE A 305 -3.90 11.45 14.88
N ASN A 306 -3.28 10.30 14.62
CA ASN A 306 -1.99 9.91 15.20
C ASN A 306 -0.77 10.38 14.38
N GLN A 307 -0.95 11.35 13.47
CA GLN A 307 0.11 11.99 12.69
C GLN A 307 0.91 11.03 11.78
N ILE A 308 0.32 9.89 11.41
CA ILE A 308 0.85 9.02 10.36
C ILE A 308 0.57 9.69 9.01
N SER A 309 1.59 9.76 8.16
CA SER A 309 1.53 10.42 6.85
C SER A 309 1.62 9.44 5.68
N GLU A 310 2.02 8.19 5.93
CA GLU A 310 2.13 7.14 4.91
C GLU A 310 1.53 5.81 5.40
N ASP A 311 0.64 5.23 4.59
CA ASP A 311 0.09 3.90 4.82
C ASP A 311 0.44 2.95 3.68
N TYR A 312 0.85 1.74 4.04
CA TYR A 312 1.27 0.68 3.12
C TYR A 312 0.35 -0.55 3.23
N THR A 313 -0.92 -0.35 3.61
CA THR A 313 -1.91 -1.42 3.83
C THR A 313 -2.74 -1.74 2.58
N MET A 314 -2.82 -0.81 1.62
CA MET A 314 -3.69 -0.92 0.45
C MET A 314 -3.25 -2.03 -0.52
N GLY A 315 -3.74 -3.24 -0.29
CA GLY A 315 -3.58 -4.42 -1.14
C GLY A 315 -4.58 -5.50 -0.73
N PHE A 316 -4.54 -6.65 -1.41
CA PHE A 316 -5.41 -7.78 -1.11
C PHE A 316 -4.67 -8.87 -0.32
N ALA A 317 -5.40 -9.55 0.56
CA ALA A 317 -4.86 -10.67 1.33
C ALA A 317 -4.85 -11.97 0.51
N HIS A 318 -5.85 -12.14 -0.35
CA HIS A 318 -6.20 -13.41 -0.97
C HIS A 318 -5.96 -13.46 -2.50
N LYS A 319 -5.57 -12.33 -3.11
CA LYS A 319 -5.23 -12.22 -4.53
C LYS A 319 -4.11 -11.19 -4.72
N ILE A 320 -3.46 -11.25 -5.87
CA ILE A 320 -2.45 -10.29 -6.31
C ILE A 320 -3.09 -9.22 -7.20
N GLY A 321 -2.41 -8.09 -7.37
CA GLY A 321 -2.84 -7.01 -8.29
C GLY A 321 -3.02 -5.65 -7.62
N PHE A 322 -3.71 -4.76 -8.30
CA PHE A 322 -3.80 -3.34 -7.98
C PHE A 322 -5.11 -3.01 -7.28
N ARG A 323 -5.18 -3.18 -5.94
CA ARG A 323 -6.41 -2.90 -5.18
C ARG A 323 -6.94 -1.49 -5.42
N ALA A 324 -6.07 -0.48 -5.50
CA ALA A 324 -6.44 0.90 -5.79
C ALA A 324 -6.44 1.26 -7.29
N GLY A 325 -6.37 0.26 -8.17
CA GLY A 325 -6.27 0.47 -9.63
C GLY A 325 -4.98 1.18 -10.06
N THR A 326 -4.01 1.34 -9.16
CA THR A 326 -2.77 2.06 -9.42
C THR A 326 -1.57 1.43 -8.74
N SER A 327 -0.39 1.64 -9.33
CA SER A 327 0.93 1.38 -8.73
C SER A 327 1.63 2.64 -8.25
N THR A 328 0.98 3.79 -8.41
CA THR A 328 1.50 5.10 -8.10
C THR A 328 1.02 5.53 -6.71
N PRO A 329 1.92 5.94 -5.79
CA PRO A 329 1.50 6.48 -4.50
C PRO A 329 0.59 7.70 -4.69
N TYR A 330 -0.44 7.84 -3.86
CA TYR A 330 -1.44 8.89 -4.04
C TYR A 330 -1.96 9.41 -2.70
N LYS A 331 -2.48 10.63 -2.65
CA LYS A 331 -3.12 11.17 -1.44
C LYS A 331 -4.49 10.56 -1.28
N TRP A 332 -4.85 10.13 -0.07
CA TRP A 332 -6.19 9.60 0.16
C TRP A 332 -7.23 10.73 0.14
N PHE A 333 -8.29 10.54 -0.63
CA PHE A 333 -9.50 11.35 -0.60
C PHE A 333 -10.54 10.70 0.31
N ASP A 334 -10.89 11.37 1.41
CA ASP A 334 -11.94 10.88 2.31
C ASP A 334 -13.31 11.28 1.78
N LEU A 335 -14.05 10.31 1.24
CA LEU A 335 -15.39 10.54 0.72
C LEU A 335 -16.39 11.00 1.79
N THR A 336 -16.18 10.68 3.07
CA THR A 336 -17.13 11.12 4.12
C THR A 336 -17.04 12.61 4.42
N THR A 337 -15.88 13.21 4.16
CA THR A 337 -15.65 14.65 4.35
C THR A 337 -15.52 15.41 3.03
N ASN A 338 -15.49 14.71 1.89
CA ASN A 338 -15.22 15.23 0.56
C ASN A 338 -13.92 16.04 0.49
N GLN A 339 -12.85 15.52 1.09
CA GLN A 339 -11.58 16.22 1.17
C GLN A 339 -10.39 15.32 0.84
N GLN A 340 -9.43 15.88 0.09
CA GLN A 340 -8.10 15.30 0.01
C GLN A 340 -7.41 15.46 1.37
N THR A 341 -6.83 14.37 1.87
CA THR A 341 -6.10 14.37 3.13
C THR A 341 -4.59 14.43 2.92
N LEU A 342 -3.83 14.55 4.00
CA LEU A 342 -2.37 14.50 3.95
C LEU A 342 -1.81 13.07 3.90
N LEU A 343 -2.64 12.04 4.14
CA LEU A 343 -2.22 10.64 4.15
C LEU A 343 -1.90 10.17 2.73
N THR A 344 -0.69 9.65 2.54
CA THR A 344 -0.25 9.07 1.27
C THR A 344 -0.39 7.56 1.33
N ILE A 345 -1.06 6.99 0.34
CA ILE A 345 -1.27 5.56 0.22
C ILE A 345 -0.22 4.98 -0.73
N TYR A 346 0.47 3.95 -0.26
CA TYR A 346 1.45 3.18 -1.01
C TYR A 346 0.91 1.76 -1.24
N PRO A 347 0.20 1.53 -2.35
CA PRO A 347 -0.41 0.23 -2.60
C PRO A 347 0.65 -0.85 -2.87
N PHE A 348 0.46 -2.04 -2.32
CA PHE A 348 1.28 -3.21 -2.61
C PHE A 348 0.54 -4.19 -3.52
N VAL A 349 1.28 -4.92 -4.36
CA VAL A 349 0.69 -5.78 -5.41
C VAL A 349 0.75 -7.27 -5.12
N ALA A 350 1.63 -7.69 -4.23
CA ALA A 350 1.77 -9.09 -3.84
C ALA A 350 2.31 -9.24 -2.41
N MET A 351 1.89 -10.33 -1.77
CA MET A 351 2.36 -10.75 -0.45
C MET A 351 2.76 -12.23 -0.47
N ASP A 352 3.82 -12.60 0.24
CA ASP A 352 4.32 -13.98 0.36
C ASP A 352 3.23 -14.99 0.78
N VAL A 353 2.45 -14.69 1.82
CA VAL A 353 1.34 -15.53 2.30
C VAL A 353 0.21 -15.60 1.27
N THR A 354 -0.02 -14.55 0.49
CA THR A 354 -0.98 -14.60 -0.63
C THR A 354 -0.55 -15.62 -1.67
N LEU A 355 0.71 -15.54 -2.11
CA LEU A 355 1.27 -16.42 -3.13
C LEU A 355 1.27 -17.89 -2.67
N LYS A 356 1.75 -18.17 -1.45
CA LYS A 356 1.89 -19.54 -0.94
C LYS A 356 0.60 -20.12 -0.37
N ASN A 357 -0.10 -19.40 0.50
CA ASN A 357 -1.17 -19.99 1.33
C ASN A 357 -2.55 -19.80 0.71
N TYR A 358 -2.81 -18.64 0.10
CA TYR A 358 -4.09 -18.35 -0.53
C TYR A 358 -4.16 -18.91 -1.95
N LEU A 359 -3.20 -18.54 -2.81
CA LEU A 359 -3.15 -18.99 -4.20
C LEU A 359 -2.53 -20.38 -4.37
N LYS A 360 -1.85 -20.90 -3.34
CA LYS A 360 -1.23 -22.24 -3.34
C LYS A 360 -0.24 -22.46 -4.48
N LEU A 361 0.45 -21.39 -4.89
CA LEU A 361 1.44 -21.44 -5.95
C LEU A 361 2.69 -22.19 -5.50
N THR A 362 3.33 -22.85 -6.45
CA THR A 362 4.71 -23.28 -6.30
C THR A 362 5.67 -22.07 -6.37
N PRO A 363 6.90 -22.17 -5.83
CA PRO A 363 7.89 -21.10 -5.98
C PRO A 363 8.13 -20.67 -7.43
N LYS A 364 8.07 -21.60 -8.39
CA LYS A 364 8.25 -21.29 -9.81
C LYS A 364 7.11 -20.43 -10.37
N GLU A 365 5.88 -20.78 -10.07
CA GLU A 365 4.69 -20.02 -10.48
C GLU A 365 4.67 -18.64 -9.81
N ALA A 366 4.97 -18.57 -8.51
CA ALA A 366 5.05 -17.30 -7.78
C ALA A 366 6.09 -16.34 -8.38
N ILE A 367 7.25 -16.85 -8.83
CA ILE A 367 8.27 -16.06 -9.53
C ILE A 367 7.73 -15.53 -10.87
N GLN A 368 6.96 -16.33 -11.61
CA GLN A 368 6.36 -15.90 -12.88
C GLN A 368 5.33 -14.79 -12.68
N GLU A 369 4.46 -14.92 -11.67
CA GLU A 369 3.49 -13.89 -11.29
C GLU A 369 4.17 -12.58 -10.89
N LEU A 370 5.19 -12.65 -10.02
CA LEU A 370 5.93 -11.46 -9.58
C LEU A 370 6.65 -10.77 -10.75
N LYS A 371 7.22 -11.54 -11.70
CA LYS A 371 7.82 -10.98 -12.91
C LYS A 371 6.79 -10.30 -13.80
N SER A 372 5.61 -10.91 -13.97
CA SER A 372 4.51 -10.32 -14.73
C SER A 372 4.08 -8.99 -14.12
N LEU A 373 3.80 -8.95 -12.81
CA LEU A 373 3.45 -7.72 -12.09
C LEU A 373 4.54 -6.65 -12.20
N LYS A 374 5.82 -7.03 -12.01
CA LYS A 374 6.94 -6.09 -12.12
C LYS A 374 7.04 -5.51 -13.53
N GLN A 375 6.84 -6.32 -14.58
CA GLN A 375 6.84 -5.83 -15.96
C GLN A 375 5.66 -4.88 -16.24
N THR A 376 4.46 -5.22 -15.77
CA THR A 376 3.28 -4.33 -15.87
C THR A 376 3.55 -2.97 -15.24
N ILE A 377 4.22 -2.94 -14.08
CA ILE A 377 4.56 -1.68 -13.38
C ILE A 377 5.71 -0.94 -14.06
N LYS A 378 6.69 -1.65 -14.63
CA LYS A 378 7.74 -1.06 -15.48
C LYS A 378 7.13 -0.34 -16.68
N ASN A 379 6.10 -0.93 -17.32
CA ASN A 379 5.43 -0.32 -18.48
C ASN A 379 4.77 1.03 -18.18
N VAL A 380 4.36 1.25 -16.92
CA VAL A 380 3.75 2.52 -16.46
C VAL A 380 4.72 3.37 -15.61
N ASN A 381 5.99 3.00 -15.52
CA ASN A 381 6.98 3.63 -14.64
C ASN A 381 6.43 3.92 -13.22
N GLY A 382 5.77 2.90 -12.65
CA GLY A 382 5.13 2.96 -11.35
C GLY A 382 6.05 2.54 -10.20
N THR A 383 5.45 2.32 -9.02
CA THR A 383 6.17 1.84 -7.83
C THR A 383 5.81 0.39 -7.55
N PHE A 384 6.79 -0.51 -7.65
CA PHE A 384 6.63 -1.91 -7.31
C PHE A 384 6.86 -2.14 -5.82
N ILE A 385 5.79 -2.47 -5.11
CA ILE A 385 5.80 -2.73 -3.67
C ILE A 385 5.30 -4.14 -3.40
N THR A 386 6.11 -4.93 -2.69
CA THR A 386 5.76 -6.28 -2.24
C THR A 386 5.89 -6.40 -0.73
N LEU A 387 5.06 -7.24 -0.13
CA LEU A 387 5.06 -7.56 1.30
C LEU A 387 5.65 -8.95 1.52
N PHE A 388 6.73 -9.05 2.31
CA PHE A 388 7.27 -10.33 2.77
C PHE A 388 7.44 -10.34 4.28
N HIS A 389 7.00 -11.39 4.95
CA HIS A 389 7.28 -11.51 6.39
C HIS A 389 8.72 -11.94 6.57
N GLN A 390 9.45 -11.26 7.45
CA GLN A 390 10.86 -11.56 7.68
C GLN A 390 11.07 -13.02 8.17
N SER A 391 10.08 -13.56 8.88
CA SER A 391 10.04 -14.93 9.39
C SER A 391 9.79 -16.00 8.30
N ASN A 392 9.21 -15.64 7.16
CA ASN A 392 8.82 -16.56 6.09
C ASN A 392 9.93 -16.79 5.07
N LEU A 393 11.17 -16.97 5.55
CA LEU A 393 12.35 -17.19 4.71
C LEU A 393 13.15 -18.43 5.15
N ASN A 394 12.61 -19.24 6.05
CA ASN A 394 13.32 -20.41 6.60
C ASN A 394 12.37 -21.59 6.75
N GLU A 395 12.95 -22.77 7.04
CA GLU A 395 12.19 -23.99 7.31
C GLU A 395 11.24 -24.34 6.14
N GLU A 396 9.93 -24.39 6.36
CA GLU A 396 8.93 -24.64 5.31
C GLU A 396 8.87 -23.53 4.23
N TRP A 397 9.57 -22.42 4.45
CA TRP A 397 9.72 -21.31 3.50
C TRP A 397 11.13 -21.24 2.88
N LEU A 398 11.98 -22.25 3.08
CA LEU A 398 13.35 -22.22 2.57
C LEU A 398 13.40 -22.03 1.04
N GLU A 399 12.56 -22.73 0.30
CA GLU A 399 12.46 -22.57 -1.17
C GLU A 399 11.85 -21.23 -1.59
N TRP A 400 11.09 -20.58 -0.68
CA TRP A 400 10.51 -19.26 -0.91
C TRP A 400 11.54 -18.12 -0.81
N ARG A 401 12.75 -18.39 -0.31
CA ARG A 401 13.87 -17.46 -0.47
C ARG A 401 14.13 -17.13 -1.93
N LYS A 402 14.03 -18.11 -2.84
CA LYS A 402 14.19 -17.89 -4.29
C LYS A 402 13.12 -16.97 -4.85
N VAL A 403 11.89 -17.03 -4.30
CA VAL A 403 10.80 -16.12 -4.67
C VAL A 403 11.12 -14.71 -4.22
N TYR A 404 11.56 -14.53 -2.97
CA TYR A 404 12.01 -13.23 -2.48
C TYR A 404 13.19 -12.68 -3.27
N GLU A 405 14.25 -13.47 -3.51
CA GLU A 405 15.41 -13.06 -4.31
C GLU A 405 15.02 -12.67 -5.75
N SER A 406 13.98 -13.28 -6.31
CA SER A 406 13.55 -12.99 -7.68
C SER A 406 13.08 -11.55 -7.90
N ILE A 407 12.57 -10.88 -6.86
CA ILE A 407 12.09 -9.49 -6.97
C ILE A 407 13.22 -8.49 -7.21
N PHE A 408 14.46 -8.88 -6.91
CA PHE A 408 15.66 -8.05 -7.11
C PHE A 408 16.26 -8.20 -8.51
N ASN A 409 15.86 -9.24 -9.24
CA ASN A 409 16.29 -9.44 -10.62
C ASN A 409 15.47 -8.58 -11.57
N ASP A 410 16.03 -8.24 -12.72
CA ASP A 410 15.36 -7.41 -13.71
C ASP A 410 14.24 -8.10 -14.48
#